data_AF-A0A5E4QHW2-F1
#
_entry.id   AF-A0A5E4QHW2-F1
#
_cell.length_a   1.000
_cell.length_b   1.000
_cell.length_c   1.000
_cell.angle_alpha   90.00
_cell.angle_beta   90.00
_cell.angle_gamma   90.00
#
_symmetry.space_group_name_H-M   'P 1'
#
loop_
_entity.id
_entity.type
_entity.pdbx_description
1 polymer ?
#
loop_
_entity_poly.entity_id
_entity_poly.type
_entity_poly.pdbx_seq_one_letter_code
_entity_poly.pdbx_strand_id
1 'polypeptide(L)'
;MNTKQLKTTVCKDNPVGCSISGTCSEMCPQTEKDLRIRERMINILETFQGEYKLVKCFSRSAADSKMAVPEILRPYPILKKTMHHLLHVVSKRTDVTTTTLYNFIDDRLRAVRQDMTIQRLPLQQCAELLEPMIRFYIYFAYSS
;
A
#
# COMPACT_ATOMS: atom_id res chain seq x y z
N MET A 1 45.72 16.43 -11.25
CA MET A 1 45.66 14.98 -11.57
C MET A 1 44.81 14.30 -10.51
N ASN A 2 43.84 13.52 -10.97
CA ASN A 2 42.62 13.13 -10.27
C ASN A 2 42.70 11.62 -10.00
N THR A 3 42.58 11.16 -8.76
CA THR A 3 42.33 9.74 -8.46
C THR A 3 41.46 9.61 -7.22
N LYS A 4 40.15 9.54 -7.47
CA LYS A 4 39.13 9.06 -6.53
C LYS A 4 39.38 7.60 -6.19
N GLN A 5 39.42 7.25 -4.91
CA GLN A 5 39.44 5.85 -4.47
C GLN A 5 38.02 5.25 -4.51
N LEU A 6 37.99 4.20 -5.31
CA LEU A 6 37.09 3.06 -5.50
C LEU A 6 35.93 2.86 -4.51
N LYS A 7 34.73 2.78 -5.11
CA LYS A 7 33.51 2.18 -4.57
C LYS A 7 33.73 0.67 -4.34
N THR A 8 33.33 0.16 -3.17
CA THR A 8 33.10 -1.27 -2.99
C THR A 8 31.61 -1.53 -3.00
N THR A 9 31.10 -1.89 -4.17
CA THR A 9 29.76 -2.45 -4.36
C THR A 9 29.90 -3.97 -4.30
N VAL A 10 29.34 -4.62 -3.28
CA VAL A 10 29.11 -6.07 -3.31
C VAL A 10 27.79 -6.40 -2.62
N CYS A 11 26.77 -6.67 -3.42
CA CYS A 11 25.86 -7.80 -3.17
C CYS A 11 25.79 -8.57 -4.48
N LYS A 12 26.37 -9.77 -4.49
CA LYS A 12 26.33 -10.74 -5.58
C LYS A 12 25.06 -11.58 -5.47
N ASP A 13 24.56 -11.93 -6.66
CA ASP A 13 23.71 -13.07 -7.02
C ASP A 13 22.26 -13.06 -6.52
N ASN A 14 21.35 -12.64 -7.41
CA ASN A 14 20.00 -13.19 -7.46
C ASN A 14 19.66 -13.42 -8.95
N PRO A 15 19.27 -14.64 -9.38
CA PRO A 15 18.99 -14.92 -10.78
C PRO A 15 17.81 -14.04 -11.23
N VAL A 16 18.00 -13.38 -12.37
CA VAL A 16 17.13 -12.31 -12.87
C VAL A 16 15.76 -12.87 -13.24
N GLY A 17 14.85 -12.90 -12.27
CA GLY A 17 13.42 -12.79 -12.52
C GLY A 17 13.09 -11.31 -12.65
N CYS A 18 12.46 -10.91 -13.76
CA CYS A 18 12.01 -9.54 -13.97
C CYS A 18 11.10 -9.11 -12.80
N SER A 19 11.62 -8.27 -11.89
CA SER A 19 10.82 -7.72 -10.79
C SER A 19 9.93 -6.62 -11.36
N ILE A 20 8.63 -6.83 -11.36
CA ILE A 20 7.67 -5.80 -11.74
C ILE A 20 7.77 -4.63 -10.78
N SER A 21 7.88 -3.41 -11.32
CA SER A 21 7.83 -2.18 -10.54
C SER A 21 6.54 -1.44 -10.86
N GLY A 22 5.80 -1.07 -9.82
CA GLY A 22 4.57 -0.31 -9.95
C GLY A 22 4.81 1.14 -10.34
N THR A 23 3.92 1.69 -11.15
CA THR A 23 4.00 3.07 -11.66
C THR A 23 2.87 3.96 -11.13
N CYS A 24 1.95 3.42 -10.32
CA CYS A 24 0.89 4.21 -9.71
C CYS A 24 1.46 5.22 -8.71
N SER A 25 1.38 6.51 -9.02
CA SER A 25 1.89 7.60 -8.17
C SER A 25 0.97 7.97 -7.00
N GLU A 26 -0.20 7.33 -6.90
CA GLU A 26 -1.29 7.69 -6.00
C GLU A 26 -1.65 6.55 -5.03
N MET A 27 -2.36 6.84 -3.94
CA MET A 27 -2.77 5.80 -2.97
C MET A 27 -3.80 4.80 -3.54
N CYS A 28 -4.43 5.15 -4.67
CA CYS A 28 -5.37 4.35 -5.43
C CYS A 28 -5.11 4.53 -6.95
N PRO A 29 -5.00 3.46 -7.74
CA PRO A 29 -4.88 3.53 -9.20
C PRO A 29 -6.03 4.29 -9.86
N GLN A 30 -5.74 5.02 -10.94
CA GLN A 30 -6.75 5.85 -11.60
C GLN A 30 -7.94 5.04 -12.11
N THR A 31 -7.69 3.85 -12.68
CA THR A 31 -8.74 2.94 -13.16
C THR A 31 -9.71 2.50 -12.05
N GLU A 32 -9.20 2.26 -10.84
CA GLU A 32 -10.03 1.96 -9.68
C GLU A 32 -10.78 3.20 -9.19
N LYS A 33 -10.12 4.38 -9.14
CA LYS A 33 -10.77 5.64 -8.77
C LYS A 33 -11.97 5.92 -9.66
N ASP A 34 -11.78 5.86 -10.98
CA ASP A 34 -12.83 6.14 -11.97
C ASP A 34 -14.00 5.17 -11.83
N LEU A 35 -13.71 3.87 -11.69
CA LEU A 35 -14.72 2.85 -11.44
C LEU A 35 -15.53 3.14 -10.18
N ARG A 36 -14.85 3.42 -9.07
CA ARG A 36 -15.52 3.61 -7.76
C ARG A 36 -16.30 4.92 -7.70
N ILE A 37 -15.85 5.98 -8.38
CA ILE A 37 -16.61 7.23 -8.50
C ILE A 37 -17.86 6.98 -9.36
N ARG A 38 -17.70 6.35 -10.54
CA ARG A 38 -18.81 6.05 -11.46
C ARG A 38 -19.91 5.22 -10.81
N GLU A 39 -19.52 4.18 -10.07
CA GLU A 39 -20.43 3.26 -9.38
C GLU A 39 -20.83 3.71 -7.97
N ARG A 40 -20.41 4.91 -7.53
CA ARG A 40 -20.70 5.48 -6.19
C ARG A 40 -20.25 4.58 -5.03
N MET A 41 -19.13 3.88 -5.19
CA MET A 41 -18.53 2.96 -4.21
C MET A 41 -17.40 3.63 -3.39
N ILE A 42 -17.64 4.84 -2.90
CA ILE A 42 -16.67 5.60 -2.09
C ILE A 42 -16.99 5.37 -0.62
N ASN A 43 -15.99 4.99 0.18
CA ASN A 43 -16.17 4.83 1.61
C ASN A 43 -16.17 6.20 2.30
N ILE A 44 -17.00 6.39 3.34
CA ILE A 44 -17.01 7.63 4.13
C ILE A 44 -15.62 8.01 4.68
N LEU A 45 -14.79 7.02 4.96
CA LEU A 45 -13.42 7.17 5.45
C LEU A 45 -12.44 7.70 4.39
N GLU A 46 -12.82 7.69 3.12
CA GLU A 46 -12.04 8.25 2.00
C GLU A 46 -12.48 9.68 1.64
N THR A 47 -13.47 10.23 2.33
CA THR A 47 -13.91 11.62 2.15
C THR A 47 -13.30 12.49 3.23
N PHE A 48 -12.56 13.53 2.84
CA PHE A 48 -11.90 14.46 3.75
C PHE A 48 -12.11 15.90 3.26
N GLN A 49 -12.80 16.73 4.07
CA GLN A 49 -13.07 18.15 3.77
C GLN A 49 -13.69 18.39 2.37
N GLY A 50 -14.55 17.48 1.91
CA GLY A 50 -15.19 17.57 0.59
C GLY A 50 -14.34 17.05 -0.58
N GLU A 51 -13.11 16.61 -0.32
CA GLU A 51 -12.24 15.96 -1.31
C GLU A 51 -12.18 14.45 -1.11
N TYR A 52 -11.98 13.73 -2.22
CA TYR A 52 -11.83 12.28 -2.24
C TYR A 52 -10.35 11.87 -2.15
N LYS A 53 -10.02 11.17 -1.06
CA LYS A 53 -8.72 10.53 -0.81
C LYS A 53 -8.88 9.01 -0.84
N LEU A 54 -9.14 8.48 -2.05
CA LEU A 54 -9.33 7.04 -2.24
C LEU A 54 -8.04 6.27 -1.97
N VAL A 55 -8.21 5.08 -1.39
CA VAL A 55 -7.14 4.10 -1.17
C VAL A 55 -7.51 2.80 -1.88
N LYS A 56 -6.55 2.19 -2.58
CA LYS A 56 -6.73 0.93 -3.32
C LYS A 56 -7.39 -0.16 -2.46
N CYS A 57 -8.50 -0.72 -2.91
CA CYS A 57 -9.16 -1.88 -2.30
C CYS A 57 -8.33 -3.17 -2.47
N PHE A 58 -8.45 -4.10 -1.53
CA PHE A 58 -7.88 -5.43 -1.70
C PHE A 58 -8.64 -6.20 -2.79
N SER A 59 -7.93 -6.81 -3.75
CA SER A 59 -8.54 -7.62 -4.80
C SER A 59 -8.31 -9.11 -4.56
N ARG A 60 -9.38 -9.90 -4.63
CA ARG A 60 -9.34 -11.37 -4.43
C ARG A 60 -8.98 -12.15 -5.70
N SER A 61 -9.07 -11.53 -6.87
CA SER A 61 -8.89 -12.19 -8.17
C SER A 61 -7.41 -12.27 -8.56
N ALA A 62 -6.70 -13.22 -7.95
CA ALA A 62 -5.29 -13.53 -8.20
C ALA A 62 -5.05 -14.36 -9.48
N ALA A 63 -5.74 -14.07 -10.58
CA ALA A 63 -5.17 -14.48 -11.86
C ALA A 63 -3.93 -13.60 -12.06
N ASP A 64 -2.75 -14.15 -11.76
CA ASP A 64 -1.49 -13.40 -11.60
C ASP A 64 -1.22 -12.39 -12.73
N SER A 65 -1.66 -12.72 -13.96
CA SER A 65 -1.52 -11.86 -15.13
C SER A 65 -2.30 -10.53 -15.06
N LYS A 66 -3.45 -10.48 -14.39
CA LYS A 66 -4.26 -9.25 -14.28
C LYS A 66 -3.80 -8.33 -13.16
N MET A 67 -3.05 -8.85 -12.19
CA MET A 67 -2.59 -8.10 -11.02
C MET A 67 -1.17 -7.57 -11.18
N ALA A 68 -0.35 -8.23 -11.99
CA ALA A 68 0.99 -7.80 -12.35
C ALA A 68 0.99 -6.76 -13.48
N VAL A 69 0.16 -5.72 -13.36
CA VAL A 69 0.12 -4.59 -14.29
C VAL A 69 0.76 -3.37 -13.59
N PRO A 70 1.82 -2.76 -14.14
CA PRO A 70 2.55 -1.68 -13.45
C PRO A 70 1.66 -0.52 -13.00
N GLU A 71 0.71 -0.11 -13.84
CA GLU A 71 -0.16 1.06 -13.61
C GLU A 71 -1.12 0.88 -12.43
N ILE A 72 -1.42 -0.36 -12.04
CA ILE A 72 -2.28 -0.67 -10.90
C ILE A 72 -1.48 -0.98 -9.63
N LEU A 73 -0.15 -1.11 -9.73
CA LEU A 73 0.73 -1.36 -8.59
C LEU A 73 1.34 -0.06 -8.08
N ARG A 74 1.29 0.13 -6.77
CA ARG A 74 1.92 1.29 -6.12
C ARG A 74 3.37 0.95 -5.77
N PRO A 75 4.36 1.76 -6.19
CA PRO A 75 5.74 1.55 -5.79
C PRO A 75 5.92 1.82 -4.28
N TYR A 76 7.02 1.31 -3.73
CA TYR A 76 7.31 1.38 -2.29
C TYR A 76 7.07 2.76 -1.63
N PRO A 77 7.51 3.91 -2.18
CA PRO A 77 7.27 5.21 -1.55
C PRO A 77 5.78 5.51 -1.36
N ILE A 78 4.95 5.07 -2.31
CA ILE A 78 3.50 5.26 -2.28
C ILE A 78 2.84 4.26 -1.33
N LEU A 79 3.33 3.03 -1.25
CA LEU A 79 2.89 2.05 -0.23
C LEU A 79 3.14 2.59 1.19
N LYS A 80 4.33 3.13 1.45
CA LYS A 80 4.69 3.73 2.74
C LYS A 80 3.82 4.94 3.08
N LYS A 81 3.63 5.86 2.12
CA LYS A 81 2.71 6.99 2.25
C LYS A 81 1.29 6.54 2.57
N THR A 82 0.79 5.52 1.86
CA THR A 82 -0.55 4.98 2.06
C THR A 82 -0.71 4.38 3.45
N MET A 83 0.24 3.54 3.87
CA MET A 83 0.24 2.95 5.20
C MET A 83 0.24 4.02 6.30
N HIS A 84 1.08 5.05 6.21
CA HIS A 84 1.08 6.15 7.17
C HIS A 84 -0.26 6.90 7.18
N HIS A 85 -0.86 7.15 6.02
CA HIS A 85 -2.17 7.79 5.94
C HIS A 85 -3.24 6.96 6.68
N LEU A 86 -3.30 5.65 6.44
CA LEU A 86 -4.25 4.76 7.10
C LEU A 86 -4.03 4.74 8.62
N LEU A 87 -2.78 4.57 9.06
CA LEU A 87 -2.46 4.33 10.47
C LEU A 87 -2.38 5.59 11.34
N HIS A 88 -2.21 6.78 10.75
CA HIS A 88 -2.09 8.03 11.53
C HIS A 88 -3.16 9.08 11.24
N VAL A 89 -3.86 8.98 10.10
CA VAL A 89 -4.93 9.92 9.73
C VAL A 89 -6.28 9.22 9.84
N VAL A 90 -6.47 8.12 9.11
CA VAL A 90 -7.78 7.44 9.10
C VAL A 90 -8.09 6.83 10.45
N SER A 91 -7.13 6.16 11.10
CA SER A 91 -7.27 5.53 12.42
C SER A 91 -7.71 6.48 13.55
N LYS A 92 -7.57 7.80 13.37
CA LYS A 92 -7.95 8.81 14.37
C LYS A 92 -9.38 9.32 14.20
N ARG A 93 -10.10 8.85 13.18
CA ARG A 93 -11.49 9.24 12.96
C ARG A 93 -12.39 8.66 14.05
N THR A 94 -13.21 9.53 14.63
CA THR A 94 -14.16 9.21 15.71
C THR A 94 -15.62 9.30 15.27
N ASP A 95 -15.86 9.62 14.00
CA ASP A 95 -17.19 9.80 13.43
C ASP A 95 -17.81 8.49 12.89
N VAL A 96 -17.09 7.36 13.02
CA VAL A 96 -17.56 6.01 12.68
C VAL A 96 -17.28 5.04 13.83
N THR A 97 -17.92 3.86 13.79
CA THR A 97 -17.65 2.80 14.77
C THR A 97 -16.23 2.23 14.63
N THR A 98 -15.67 1.74 15.74
CA THR A 98 -14.37 1.04 15.77
C THR A 98 -14.32 -0.12 14.76
N THR A 99 -15.41 -0.88 14.63
CA THR A 99 -15.52 -2.00 13.68
C THR A 99 -15.47 -1.53 12.23
N THR A 100 -16.19 -0.46 11.90
CA THR A 100 -16.16 0.15 10.55
C THR A 100 -14.75 0.63 10.21
N LEU A 101 -14.11 1.30 11.17
CA LEU A 101 -12.74 1.81 11.03
C LEU A 101 -11.74 0.67 10.81
N TYR A 102 -11.80 -0.37 11.65
CA TYR A 102 -10.94 -1.55 11.55
C TYR A 102 -11.10 -2.26 10.21
N ASN A 103 -12.33 -2.57 9.80
CA ASN A 103 -12.59 -3.29 8.56
C ASN A 103 -12.08 -2.53 7.33
N PHE A 104 -12.24 -1.20 7.32
CA PHE A 104 -11.71 -0.36 6.25
C PHE A 104 -10.18 -0.40 6.22
N ILE A 105 -9.52 -0.15 7.36
CA ILE A 105 -8.06 -0.12 7.42
C ILE A 105 -7.46 -1.50 7.08
N ASP A 106 -8.03 -2.58 7.61
CA ASP A 106 -7.57 -3.95 7.30
C ASP A 106 -7.61 -4.23 5.79
N ASP A 107 -8.74 -3.95 5.13
CA ASP A 107 -8.85 -4.14 3.67
C ASP A 107 -7.75 -3.38 2.91
N ARG A 108 -7.54 -2.10 3.25
CA ARG A 108 -6.54 -1.27 2.58
C ARG A 108 -5.10 -1.70 2.89
N LEU A 109 -4.82 -2.17 4.11
CA LEU A 109 -3.51 -2.74 4.47
C LEU A 109 -3.25 -4.08 3.76
N ARG A 110 -4.29 -4.91 3.55
CA ARG A 110 -4.18 -6.11 2.71
C ARG A 110 -3.84 -5.75 1.27
N ALA A 111 -4.41 -4.68 0.72
CA ALA A 111 -4.04 -4.19 -0.61
C ALA A 111 -2.58 -3.70 -0.67
N VAL A 112 -2.10 -3.02 0.38
CA VAL A 112 -0.67 -2.63 0.48
C VAL A 112 0.23 -3.86 0.50
N ARG A 113 -0.10 -4.86 1.31
CA ARG A 113 0.64 -6.14 1.36
C ARG A 113 0.60 -6.89 0.03
N GLN A 114 -0.52 -6.84 -0.68
CA GLN A 114 -0.66 -7.46 -1.99
C GLN A 114 0.28 -6.82 -3.03
N ASP A 115 0.35 -5.49 -3.09
CA ASP A 115 1.28 -4.79 -3.97
C ASP A 115 2.74 -5.08 -3.61
N MET A 116 3.06 -5.15 -2.30
CA MET A 116 4.37 -5.53 -1.78
C MET A 116 4.78 -6.94 -2.25
N THR A 117 3.87 -7.92 -2.16
CA THR A 117 4.11 -9.30 -2.57
C THR A 117 4.28 -9.43 -4.08
N ILE A 118 3.41 -8.81 -4.88
CA ILE A 118 3.46 -8.89 -6.35
C ILE A 118 4.78 -8.31 -6.89
N GLN A 119 5.21 -7.17 -6.34
CA GLN A 119 6.47 -6.51 -6.74
C GLN A 119 7.72 -7.17 -6.15
N ARG A 120 7.56 -8.13 -5.22
CA ARG A 120 8.68 -8.81 -4.54
C ARG A 120 9.67 -7.82 -3.93
N LEU A 121 9.15 -6.88 -3.13
CA LEU A 121 9.96 -5.83 -2.54
C LEU A 121 11.13 -6.38 -1.69
N PRO A 122 12.27 -5.65 -1.60
CA PRO A 122 13.37 -6.01 -0.73
C PRO A 122 12.93 -6.18 0.73
N LEU A 123 13.54 -7.14 1.44
CA LEU A 123 13.17 -7.49 2.83
C LEU A 123 13.13 -6.28 3.77
N GLN A 124 14.09 -5.36 3.64
CA GLN A 124 14.13 -4.14 4.44
C GLN A 124 12.87 -3.28 4.25
N GLN A 125 12.41 -3.11 3.01
CA GLN A 125 11.20 -2.35 2.70
C GLN A 125 9.95 -3.07 3.21
N CYS A 126 9.92 -4.40 3.11
CA CYS A 126 8.84 -5.22 3.65
C CYS A 126 8.74 -5.05 5.18
N ALA A 127 9.86 -5.12 5.90
CA ALA A 127 9.88 -4.95 7.36
C ALA A 127 9.34 -3.58 7.77
N GLU A 128 9.79 -2.51 7.12
CA GLU A 128 9.33 -1.14 7.40
C GLU A 128 7.82 -0.94 7.18
N LEU A 129 7.22 -1.68 6.25
CA LEU A 129 5.78 -1.66 6.03
C LEU A 129 5.04 -2.52 7.06
N LEU A 130 5.55 -3.73 7.35
CA LEU A 130 4.84 -4.71 8.17
C LEU A 130 4.86 -4.38 9.66
N GLU A 131 5.95 -3.85 10.21
CA GLU A 131 6.06 -3.52 11.64
C GLU A 131 4.91 -2.64 12.18
N PRO A 132 4.60 -1.47 11.58
CA PRO A 132 3.49 -0.65 12.06
C PRO A 132 2.11 -1.28 11.79
N MET A 133 1.95 -2.08 10.73
CA MET A 133 0.71 -2.82 10.48
C MET A 133 0.45 -3.85 11.59
N ILE A 134 1.49 -4.59 12.01
CA ILE A 134 1.40 -5.56 13.10
C ILE A 134 0.99 -4.87 14.41
N ARG A 135 1.59 -3.71 14.72
CA ARG A 135 1.19 -2.90 15.89
C ARG A 135 -0.28 -2.50 15.85
N PHE A 136 -0.78 -2.10 14.68
CA PHE A 136 -2.19 -1.80 14.48
C PHE A 136 -3.08 -3.01 14.78
N TYR A 137 -2.75 -4.19 14.24
CA TYR A 137 -3.54 -5.40 14.46
C TYR A 137 -3.55 -5.82 15.94
N ILE A 138 -2.41 -5.75 16.61
CA ILE A 138 -2.31 -6.03 18.05
C ILE A 138 -3.17 -5.04 18.83
N TYR A 139 -3.06 -3.73 18.55
CA TYR A 139 -3.85 -2.71 19.26
C TYR A 139 -5.36 -2.97 19.16
N PHE A 140 -5.89 -3.24 17.98
CA PHE A 140 -7.33 -3.51 17.79
C PHE A 140 -7.76 -4.85 18.41
N ALA A 141 -6.90 -5.87 18.41
CA ALA A 141 -7.20 -7.15 19.05
C ALA A 141 -7.42 -7.03 20.57
N TYR A 142 -6.79 -6.05 21.22
CA TYR A 142 -6.91 -5.81 22.67
C TYR A 142 -7.75 -4.59 23.06
N SER A 143 -8.24 -3.82 22.08
CA SER A 143 -9.07 -2.62 22.31
C SER A 143 -10.56 -2.85 22.00
N SER A 144 -10.94 -4.10 21.68
CA SER A 144 -12.31 -4.52 21.33
C SER A 144 -13.02 -5.19 22.49
#